data_AF-A0A1F4B6C5-F1
#
_entry.id   AF-A0A1F4B6C5-F1
#
_cell.length_a   1.000
_cell.length_b   1.000
_cell.length_c   1.000
_cell.angle_alpha   90.00
_cell.angle_beta   90.00
_cell.angle_gamma   90.00
#
_symmetry.space_group_name_H-M   'P 1'
#
loop_
_entity.id
_entity.type
_entity.pdbx_description
1 polymer ?
#
loop_
_entity_poly.entity_id
_entity_poly.type
_entity_poly.pdbx_seq_one_letter_code
_entity_poly.pdbx_strand_id
1 'polypeptide(L)'
;MTRQRGMTMIVIIVLLALISAYLIASGINRTSSEVAIERDQRTREALLQAKAALIAYAAAQAWTNKAGDPFPDKTDQPGSLPCPDIDNNGGADAIPDCTSGASRVGRFPWKTIGAPELRDASGETLWYAVSASFRTRSNTTIVNSDTQGALTVVGTAPESNVVALLIAPGAPVQDPLISGQSQDRSSTNVNRVASYLEDKNAGGTDTYTSAAPGANGVYDAGATTYNSMAQSVAFFNDRMVSITAAELMSVVEPVVAARIERYIKPYLTAYFQEWGAFPFPANFADP
;
A
#
# COMPACT_ATOMS: atom_id res chain seq x y z
N MET A 1 -64.22 -21.87 -40.56
CA MET A 1 -63.06 -22.13 -39.68
C MET A 1 -62.05 -21.01 -39.86
N THR A 2 -62.25 -19.87 -39.19
CA THR A 2 -61.33 -18.72 -39.22
C THR A 2 -60.21 -18.95 -38.21
N ARG A 3 -59.00 -19.18 -38.74
CA ARG A 3 -57.77 -19.41 -37.98
C ARG A 3 -57.44 -18.22 -37.08
N GLN A 4 -57.46 -18.45 -35.76
CA GLN A 4 -56.85 -17.57 -34.75
C GLN A 4 -55.32 -17.57 -34.91
N ARG A 5 -54.80 -16.81 -35.88
CA ARG A 5 -53.34 -16.56 -36.02
C ARG A 5 -52.86 -15.33 -35.25
N GLY A 6 -53.78 -14.48 -34.78
CA GLY A 6 -53.44 -13.26 -34.03
C GLY A 6 -53.10 -13.50 -32.56
N MET A 7 -53.71 -14.49 -31.91
CA MET A 7 -53.55 -14.71 -30.47
C MET A 7 -52.18 -15.30 -30.10
N THR A 8 -51.61 -16.15 -30.97
CA THR A 8 -50.31 -16.80 -30.73
C THR A 8 -49.15 -15.81 -30.73
N MET A 9 -49.21 -14.79 -31.60
CA MET A 9 -48.20 -13.73 -31.69
C MET A 9 -48.18 -12.87 -30.40
N ILE A 10 -49.36 -12.54 -29.88
CA ILE A 10 -49.50 -11.78 -28.64
C ILE A 10 -48.94 -12.56 -27.45
N VAL A 11 -49.23 -13.86 -27.35
CA VAL A 11 -48.71 -14.72 -26.28
C VAL A 11 -47.19 -14.81 -26.31
N ILE A 12 -46.58 -14.95 -27.49
CA ILE A 12 -45.12 -15.01 -27.63
C ILE A 12 -44.47 -13.67 -27.26
N ILE A 13 -45.06 -12.54 -27.67
CA ILE A 13 -44.54 -11.21 -27.31
C ILE A 13 -44.63 -10.98 -25.80
N VAL A 14 -45.74 -11.38 -25.17
CA VAL A 14 -45.90 -11.28 -23.71
C VAL A 14 -44.88 -12.16 -22.98
N LEU A 15 -44.66 -13.39 -23.45
CA LEU A 15 -43.63 -14.28 -22.88
C LEU A 15 -42.23 -13.68 -23.02
N LEU A 16 -41.88 -13.13 -24.18
CA LEU A 16 -40.59 -12.47 -24.39
C LEU A 16 -40.43 -11.23 -23.51
N ALA A 17 -41.50 -10.44 -23.33
CA ALA A 17 -41.51 -9.27 -22.44
C ALA A 17 -41.32 -9.67 -20.97
N LEU A 18 -41.95 -10.76 -20.52
CA LEU A 18 -41.80 -11.27 -19.15
C LEU A 18 -40.40 -11.83 -18.90
N ILE A 19 -39.83 -12.57 -19.86
CA ILE A 19 -38.46 -13.10 -19.75
C ILE A 19 -37.44 -11.96 -19.73
N SER A 20 -37.58 -10.96 -20.59
CA SER A 20 -36.67 -9.81 -20.62
C SER A 20 -36.80 -8.96 -19.34
N ALA A 21 -38.02 -8.72 -18.85
CA ALA A 21 -38.24 -8.06 -17.56
C ALA A 21 -37.62 -8.86 -16.39
N TYR A 22 -37.73 -10.20 -16.40
CA TYR A 22 -37.11 -11.06 -15.39
C TYR A 22 -35.58 -11.00 -15.44
N LEU A 23 -34.97 -11.06 -16.63
CA LEU A 23 -33.52 -10.98 -16.79
C LEU A 23 -32.99 -9.61 -16.33
N ILE A 24 -33.69 -8.52 -16.68
CA ILE A 24 -33.37 -7.17 -16.22
C ILE A 24 -33.52 -7.07 -14.69
N ALA A 25 -34.62 -7.57 -14.13
CA ALA A 25 -34.84 -7.57 -12.68
C ALA A 25 -33.78 -8.42 -11.94
N SER A 26 -33.39 -9.57 -12.48
CA SER A 26 -32.35 -10.43 -11.90
C SER A 26 -30.95 -9.82 -11.99
N GLY A 27 -30.66 -9.05 -13.05
CA GLY A 27 -29.40 -8.30 -13.19
C GLY A 27 -29.32 -7.08 -12.28
N ILE A 28 -30.48 -6.50 -11.91
CA ILE A 28 -30.60 -5.36 -10.98
C ILE A 28 -30.63 -5.83 -9.52
N ASN A 29 -31.10 -7.06 -9.25
CA ASN A 29 -31.17 -7.67 -7.92
C ASN A 29 -29.82 -8.16 -7.37
N ARG A 30 -28.71 -7.47 -7.69
CA ARG A 30 -27.51 -7.66 -6.88
C ARG A 30 -27.80 -7.16 -5.48
N THR A 31 -27.63 -8.03 -4.49
CA THR A 31 -27.84 -7.62 -3.10
C THR A 31 -26.77 -6.58 -2.73
N SER A 32 -27.11 -5.64 -1.84
CA SER A 32 -26.14 -4.65 -1.35
C SER A 32 -24.88 -5.32 -0.76
N SER A 33 -25.03 -6.52 -0.20
CA SER A 33 -23.93 -7.37 0.26
C SER A 33 -23.01 -7.85 -0.86
N GLU A 34 -23.55 -8.31 -2.00
CA GLU A 34 -22.73 -8.75 -3.14
C GLU A 34 -21.91 -7.60 -3.71
N VAL A 35 -22.51 -6.42 -3.83
CA VAL A 35 -21.81 -5.22 -4.29
C VAL A 35 -20.71 -4.81 -3.31
N ALA A 36 -20.98 -4.87 -2.00
CA ALA A 36 -19.97 -4.56 -0.98
C ALA A 36 -18.79 -5.55 -1.03
N ILE A 37 -19.06 -6.85 -1.19
CA ILE A 37 -18.03 -7.89 -1.31
C ILE A 37 -17.18 -7.66 -2.57
N GLU A 38 -17.80 -7.37 -3.72
CA GLU A 38 -17.06 -7.09 -4.96
C GLU A 38 -16.16 -5.85 -4.82
N ARG A 39 -16.63 -4.80 -4.15
CA ARG A 39 -15.82 -3.61 -3.87
C ARG A 39 -14.66 -3.93 -2.94
N ASP A 40 -14.89 -4.66 -1.86
CA ASP A 40 -13.82 -5.08 -0.94
C ASP A 40 -12.78 -5.95 -1.65
N GLN A 41 -13.19 -6.82 -2.58
CA GLN A 41 -12.29 -7.62 -3.40
C GLN A 41 -11.40 -6.75 -4.30
N ARG A 42 -11.99 -5.82 -5.06
CA ARG A 42 -11.22 -4.90 -5.93
C ARG A 42 -10.22 -4.05 -5.15
N THR A 43 -10.64 -3.51 -4.00
CA THR A 43 -9.74 -2.75 -3.13
C THR A 43 -8.59 -3.63 -2.62
N ARG A 44 -8.88 -4.87 -2.22
CA ARG A 44 -7.86 -5.81 -1.76
C ARG A 44 -6.88 -6.19 -2.86
N GLU A 45 -7.36 -6.43 -4.07
CA GLU A 45 -6.52 -6.72 -5.25
C GLU A 45 -5.55 -5.57 -5.53
N ALA A 46 -6.04 -4.32 -5.52
CA ALA A 46 -5.20 -3.14 -5.69
C ALA A 46 -4.12 -3.04 -4.60
N LEU A 47 -4.49 -3.24 -3.32
CA LEU A 47 -3.54 -3.21 -2.20
C LEU A 47 -2.48 -4.31 -2.30
N LEU A 48 -2.87 -5.53 -2.67
CA LEU A 48 -1.94 -6.66 -2.83
C LEU A 48 -1.00 -6.47 -4.02
N GLN A 49 -1.49 -5.88 -5.13
CA GLN A 49 -0.65 -5.55 -6.28
C GLN A 49 0.36 -4.46 -5.93
N ALA A 50 -0.06 -3.42 -5.21
CA ALA A 50 0.84 -2.37 -4.73
C ALA A 50 1.89 -2.94 -3.77
N LYS A 51 1.50 -3.85 -2.87
CA LYS A 51 2.41 -4.54 -1.95
C LYS A 51 3.46 -5.34 -2.69
N ALA A 52 3.05 -6.17 -3.64
CA ALA A 52 3.96 -6.97 -4.45
C ALA A 52 4.94 -6.07 -5.23
N ALA A 53 4.45 -4.98 -5.84
CA ALA A 53 5.28 -4.04 -6.58
C ALA A 53 6.30 -3.33 -5.67
N LEU A 54 5.89 -2.95 -4.45
CA LEU A 54 6.76 -2.29 -3.49
C LEU A 54 7.86 -3.23 -2.94
N ILE A 55 7.53 -4.48 -2.63
CA ILE A 55 8.52 -5.50 -2.23
C ILE A 55 9.49 -5.77 -3.39
N ALA A 56 8.97 -5.91 -4.61
CA ALA A 56 9.80 -6.11 -5.80
C ALA A 56 10.72 -4.91 -6.05
N TYR A 57 10.23 -3.68 -5.90
CA TYR A 57 11.04 -2.47 -5.98
C TYR A 57 12.18 -2.50 -4.96
N ALA A 58 11.90 -2.80 -3.69
CA ALA A 58 12.92 -2.86 -2.65
C ALA A 58 14.00 -3.91 -2.91
N ALA A 59 13.61 -5.07 -3.44
CA ALA A 59 14.55 -6.12 -3.83
C ALA A 59 15.34 -5.76 -5.11
N ALA A 60 14.75 -4.96 -5.99
CA ALA A 60 15.36 -4.49 -7.22
C ALA A 60 16.20 -3.22 -7.06
N GLN A 61 16.07 -2.50 -5.93
CA GLN A 61 16.82 -1.29 -5.55
C GLN A 61 18.31 -1.59 -5.34
N ALA A 62 19.00 -1.96 -6.43
CA ALA A 62 20.45 -1.96 -6.56
C ALA A 62 20.88 -2.50 -7.94
N TRP A 63 21.96 -1.93 -8.47
CA TRP A 63 22.77 -2.31 -9.64
C TRP A 63 22.38 -1.80 -11.03
N THR A 64 22.17 -0.49 -11.21
CA THR A 64 22.66 0.13 -12.44
C THR A 64 24.15 0.37 -12.26
N ASN A 65 24.96 -0.62 -12.60
CA ASN A 65 26.35 -0.32 -12.91
C ASN A 65 26.35 0.81 -13.93
N LYS A 66 27.20 1.81 -13.72
CA LYS A 66 27.82 2.37 -14.91
C LYS A 66 28.45 1.20 -15.64
N ALA A 67 28.02 0.95 -16.88
CA ALA A 67 28.59 -0.09 -17.72
C ALA A 67 30.13 0.01 -17.66
N GLY A 68 30.77 -0.97 -17.01
CA GLY A 68 32.22 -1.00 -16.81
C GLY A 68 32.73 -0.98 -15.37
N ASP A 69 31.92 -0.70 -14.35
CA ASP A 69 32.35 -0.83 -12.93
C ASP A 69 32.01 -2.24 -12.39
N PRO A 70 33.00 -3.02 -11.90
CA PRO A 70 32.74 -4.32 -11.29
C PRO A 70 32.10 -4.23 -9.90
N PHE A 71 32.08 -3.05 -9.27
CA PHE A 71 31.52 -2.86 -7.94
C PHE A 71 30.16 -2.14 -8.00
N PRO A 72 29.22 -2.51 -7.12
CA PRO A 72 27.99 -1.75 -6.91
C PRO A 72 28.27 -0.29 -6.60
N ASP A 73 27.55 0.60 -7.27
CA ASP A 73 27.59 2.04 -6.97
C ASP A 73 27.17 2.26 -5.51
N LYS A 74 27.67 3.34 -4.88
CA LYS A 74 27.37 3.72 -3.48
C LYS A 74 25.87 4.03 -3.23
N THR A 75 25.06 3.88 -4.26
CA THR A 75 23.61 4.10 -4.32
C THR A 75 22.81 2.80 -4.10
N ASP A 76 23.47 1.65 -4.07
CA ASP A 76 22.82 0.35 -3.84
C ASP A 76 22.27 0.23 -2.42
N GLN A 77 20.95 0.15 -2.30
CA GLN A 77 20.26 0.07 -1.02
C GLN A 77 19.16 -0.99 -1.09
N PRO A 78 19.51 -2.28 -1.26
CA PRO A 78 18.53 -3.34 -1.28
C PRO A 78 17.73 -3.34 0.03
N GLY A 79 16.41 -3.44 -0.09
CA GLY A 79 15.50 -3.31 1.05
C GLY A 79 15.12 -1.87 1.42
N SER A 80 15.71 -0.85 0.79
CA SER A 80 15.21 0.52 0.93
C SER A 80 13.89 0.71 0.19
N LEU A 81 13.04 1.57 0.76
CA LEU A 81 11.72 1.88 0.24
C LEU A 81 11.64 3.36 -0.15
N PRO A 82 10.97 3.68 -1.27
CA PRO A 82 10.89 5.05 -1.74
C PRO A 82 10.09 5.89 -0.75
N CYS A 83 10.33 7.19 -0.79
CA CYS A 83 9.49 8.14 -0.09
C CYS A 83 8.11 8.24 -0.76
N PRO A 84 7.06 8.60 -0.01
CA PRO A 84 5.75 8.80 -0.60
C PRO A 84 5.72 9.94 -1.62
N ASP A 85 4.67 9.93 -2.43
CA ASP A 85 4.30 11.02 -3.33
C ASP A 85 3.41 12.03 -2.56
N ILE A 86 3.95 13.20 -2.22
CA ILE A 86 3.26 14.24 -1.46
C ILE A 86 2.65 15.32 -2.35
N ASP A 87 2.93 15.31 -3.66
CA ASP A 87 2.41 16.29 -4.62
C ASP A 87 1.39 15.72 -5.63
N ASN A 88 1.14 14.40 -5.57
CA ASN A 88 0.24 13.62 -6.41
C ASN A 88 0.67 13.59 -7.90
N ASN A 89 1.98 13.63 -8.17
CA ASN A 89 2.54 13.49 -9.51
C ASN A 89 2.84 12.03 -9.91
N GLY A 90 2.72 11.09 -8.98
CA GLY A 90 2.98 9.64 -9.10
C GLY A 90 4.42 9.23 -8.78
N GLY A 91 5.33 10.18 -8.56
CA GLY A 91 6.74 9.96 -8.24
C GLY A 91 7.01 10.10 -6.74
N ALA A 92 8.01 9.37 -6.25
CA ALA A 92 8.50 9.50 -4.90
C ALA A 92 9.22 10.84 -4.71
N ASP A 93 8.88 11.57 -3.66
CA ASP A 93 9.53 12.84 -3.35
C ASP A 93 10.90 12.65 -2.69
N ALA A 94 11.80 13.59 -2.95
CA ALA A 94 13.17 13.52 -2.44
C ALA A 94 13.29 14.03 -0.99
N ILE A 95 14.45 13.80 -0.38
CA ILE A 95 14.83 14.47 0.88
C ILE A 95 15.04 15.96 0.57
N PRO A 96 14.52 16.91 1.40
CA PRO A 96 14.09 16.76 2.80
C PRO A 96 12.63 16.37 3.05
N ASP A 97 11.83 16.19 2.00
CA ASP A 97 10.36 16.07 2.09
C ASP A 97 9.89 14.74 2.69
N CYS A 98 10.80 13.88 3.13
CA CYS A 98 10.52 12.54 3.68
C CYS A 98 11.31 12.27 4.98
N THR A 99 11.39 13.28 5.86
CA THR A 99 12.15 13.19 7.11
C THR A 99 11.26 13.10 8.35
N SER A 100 10.14 13.80 8.34
CA SER A 100 9.17 13.85 9.45
C SER A 100 8.16 12.71 9.37
N GLY A 101 7.45 12.39 10.46
CA GLY A 101 6.34 11.41 10.42
C GLY A 101 5.25 11.83 9.44
N ALA A 102 4.87 13.11 9.46
CA ALA A 102 3.85 13.67 8.57
C ALA A 102 4.22 13.55 7.09
N SER A 103 5.50 13.62 6.77
CA SER A 103 6.00 13.58 5.40
C SER A 103 6.45 12.17 4.95
N ARG A 104 6.36 11.19 5.85
CA ARG A 104 6.47 9.76 5.56
C ARG A 104 5.13 9.11 5.23
N VAL A 105 4.07 9.91 5.08
CA VAL A 105 2.76 9.47 4.59
C VAL A 105 2.36 10.33 3.40
N GLY A 106 1.99 9.69 2.30
CA GLY A 106 1.60 10.36 1.05
C GLY A 106 0.90 9.39 0.11
N ARG A 107 0.73 9.78 -1.15
CA ARG A 107 0.27 8.87 -2.21
C ARG A 107 1.31 7.79 -2.49
N PHE A 108 0.81 6.67 -2.99
CA PHE A 108 1.63 5.58 -3.49
C PHE A 108 2.41 6.04 -4.75
N PRO A 109 3.75 6.02 -4.73
CA PRO A 109 4.59 6.58 -5.79
C PRO A 109 4.72 5.59 -6.97
N TRP A 110 3.61 5.33 -7.65
CA TRP A 110 3.48 4.28 -8.66
C TRP A 110 4.46 4.42 -9.84
N LYS A 111 4.80 5.66 -10.27
CA LYS A 111 5.80 5.89 -11.33
C LYS A 111 7.19 5.47 -10.91
N THR A 112 7.60 5.83 -9.69
CA THR A 112 8.93 5.47 -9.15
C THR A 112 9.04 3.96 -8.96
N ILE A 113 7.96 3.32 -8.51
CA ILE A 113 7.91 1.87 -8.29
C ILE A 113 7.83 1.08 -9.62
N GLY A 114 7.33 1.71 -10.69
CA GLY A 114 7.04 1.02 -11.96
C GLY A 114 5.74 0.21 -11.93
N ALA A 115 4.78 0.64 -11.09
CA ALA A 115 3.45 0.06 -10.99
C ALA A 115 2.44 0.87 -11.83
N PRO A 116 1.30 0.29 -12.24
CA PRO A 116 0.18 1.09 -12.72
C PRO A 116 -0.36 1.99 -11.60
N GLU A 117 -1.10 3.03 -11.96
CA GLU A 117 -1.82 3.85 -10.98
C GLU A 117 -2.99 3.04 -10.39
N LEU A 118 -2.71 2.38 -9.26
CA LEU A 118 -3.66 1.52 -8.57
C LEU A 118 -4.67 2.36 -7.80
N ARG A 119 -5.94 1.96 -7.93
CA ARG A 119 -7.08 2.63 -7.31
C ARG A 119 -7.95 1.64 -6.54
N ASP A 120 -8.53 2.11 -5.45
CA ASP A 120 -9.50 1.33 -4.71
C ASP A 120 -10.86 1.24 -5.45
N ALA A 121 -11.81 0.50 -4.89
CA ALA A 121 -13.13 0.33 -5.49
C ALA A 121 -13.99 1.62 -5.51
N SER A 122 -13.55 2.69 -4.84
CA SER A 122 -14.16 4.02 -4.89
C SER A 122 -13.48 4.95 -5.90
N GLY A 123 -12.41 4.49 -6.54
CA GLY A 123 -11.66 5.24 -7.55
C GLY A 123 -10.53 6.09 -6.98
N GLU A 124 -10.23 5.96 -5.69
CA GLU A 124 -9.20 6.74 -5.02
C GLU A 124 -7.81 6.12 -5.19
N THR A 125 -6.80 6.96 -5.31
CA THR A 125 -5.40 6.50 -5.32
C THR A 125 -5.01 6.00 -3.93
N LEU A 126 -4.17 4.96 -3.91
CA LEU A 126 -3.67 4.40 -2.65
C LEU A 126 -2.76 5.40 -1.94
N TRP A 127 -2.87 5.42 -0.62
CA TRP A 127 -1.94 6.05 0.29
C TRP A 127 -0.86 5.07 0.72
N TYR A 128 0.29 5.61 1.08
CA TYR A 128 1.49 4.87 1.41
C TYR A 128 2.20 5.55 2.57
N ALA A 129 2.58 4.74 3.56
CA ALA A 129 3.44 5.15 4.65
C ALA A 129 4.72 4.33 4.71
N VAL A 130 5.84 4.98 5.01
CA VAL A 130 7.16 4.35 5.07
C VAL A 130 7.80 4.50 6.44
N SER A 131 8.48 3.46 6.89
CA SER A 131 9.24 3.51 8.13
C SER A 131 10.51 4.37 8.00
N ALA A 132 10.85 5.11 9.05
CA ALA A 132 12.01 5.99 9.08
C ALA A 132 13.36 5.27 8.87
N SER A 133 13.46 4.00 9.25
CA SER A 133 14.64 3.14 9.11
C SER A 133 14.79 2.53 7.72
N PHE A 134 13.69 2.42 6.97
CA PHE A 134 13.67 1.79 5.63
C PHE A 134 13.59 2.79 4.48
N ARG A 135 13.27 4.06 4.75
CA ARG A 135 13.20 5.08 3.70
C ARG A 135 14.54 5.26 2.97
N THR A 136 14.49 5.38 1.66
CA THR A 136 15.65 5.71 0.82
C THR A 136 16.19 7.10 1.20
N ARG A 137 17.51 7.18 1.35
CA ARG A 137 18.28 8.41 1.58
C ARG A 137 19.43 8.41 0.61
N SER A 138 19.83 9.60 0.13
CA SER A 138 21.00 9.74 -0.74
C SER A 138 22.21 9.06 -0.09
N ASN A 139 22.55 7.87 -0.60
CA ASN A 139 23.72 7.03 -0.28
C ASN A 139 23.99 6.75 1.21
N THR A 140 22.95 6.76 2.06
CA THR A 140 23.12 6.64 3.51
C THR A 140 22.09 5.74 4.19
N THR A 141 21.13 5.17 3.46
CA THR A 141 20.23 4.19 4.09
C THR A 141 20.96 2.86 4.23
N ILE A 142 21.19 2.46 5.47
CA ILE A 142 21.73 1.15 5.82
C ILE A 142 20.54 0.30 6.26
N VAL A 143 20.17 -0.68 5.44
CA VAL A 143 19.15 -1.67 5.76
C VAL A 143 19.80 -3.06 5.73
N ASN A 144 19.55 -3.86 6.76
CA ASN A 144 19.97 -5.25 6.87
C ASN A 144 18.89 -6.09 7.56
N SER A 145 19.12 -7.40 7.69
CA SER A 145 18.17 -8.34 8.31
C SER A 145 17.79 -7.99 9.75
N ASP A 146 18.63 -7.26 10.47
CA ASP A 146 18.37 -6.82 11.85
C ASP A 146 17.64 -5.47 11.94
N THR A 147 17.46 -4.78 10.81
CA THR A 147 16.82 -3.47 10.78
C THR A 147 15.34 -3.61 11.12
N GLN A 148 14.91 -2.98 12.22
CA GLN A 148 13.53 -3.00 12.67
C GLN A 148 12.71 -1.90 12.00
N GLY A 149 11.48 -2.23 11.60
CA GLY A 149 10.46 -1.29 11.20
C GLY A 149 9.90 -0.53 12.40
N ALA A 150 9.76 0.78 12.24
CA ALA A 150 9.21 1.68 13.26
C ALA A 150 7.68 1.82 13.24
N LEU A 151 7.00 1.37 12.19
CA LEU A 151 5.54 1.52 12.10
C LEU A 151 4.84 0.43 12.92
N THR A 152 3.70 0.78 13.52
CA THR A 152 2.84 -0.14 14.27
C THR A 152 1.39 0.02 13.85
N VAL A 153 0.69 -1.10 13.68
CA VAL A 153 -0.76 -1.16 13.46
C VAL A 153 -1.42 -1.59 14.77
N VAL A 154 -2.46 -0.89 15.19
CA VAL A 154 -3.32 -1.22 16.34
C VAL A 154 -4.74 -1.56 15.88
N GLY A 155 -5.58 -2.01 16.80
CA GLY A 155 -7.00 -2.28 16.55
C GLY A 155 -7.28 -3.75 16.27
N THR A 156 -8.03 -4.03 15.21
CA THR A 156 -8.58 -5.36 14.92
C THR A 156 -7.56 -6.36 14.36
N ALA A 157 -6.51 -5.88 13.70
CA ALA A 157 -5.40 -6.68 13.21
C ALA A 157 -4.08 -6.00 13.63
N PRO A 158 -3.70 -6.09 14.92
CA PRO A 158 -2.52 -5.41 15.42
C PRO A 158 -1.24 -6.08 14.87
N GLU A 159 -0.26 -5.25 14.51
CA GLU A 159 1.00 -5.71 13.94
C GLU A 159 2.12 -4.72 14.27
N SER A 160 3.31 -5.22 14.57
CA SER A 160 4.49 -4.42 14.88
C SER A 160 5.62 -4.73 13.90
N ASN A 161 6.72 -3.98 13.99
CA ASN A 161 7.86 -4.15 13.10
C ASN A 161 7.48 -3.98 11.61
N VAL A 162 6.55 -3.05 11.36
CA VAL A 162 6.03 -2.74 10.03
C VAL A 162 6.95 -1.73 9.36
N VAL A 163 7.33 -1.99 8.11
CA VAL A 163 8.26 -1.17 7.32
C VAL A 163 7.54 -0.29 6.32
N ALA A 164 6.36 -0.71 5.89
CA ALA A 164 5.47 0.06 5.03
C ALA A 164 4.00 -0.31 5.25
N LEU A 165 3.13 0.66 4.99
CA LEU A 165 1.68 0.47 4.95
C LEU A 165 1.15 1.00 3.62
N LEU A 166 0.23 0.26 3.03
CA LEU A 166 -0.57 0.67 1.89
C LEU A 166 -2.01 0.79 2.35
N ILE A 167 -2.63 1.93 2.10
CA ILE A 167 -3.94 2.30 2.65
C ILE A 167 -4.84 2.74 1.50
N ALA A 168 -6.02 2.14 1.41
CA ALA A 168 -7.10 2.54 0.53
C ALA A 168 -8.11 3.36 1.34
N PRO A 169 -8.32 4.64 0.99
CA PRO A 169 -9.13 5.59 1.76
C PRO A 169 -10.65 5.39 1.59
N GLY A 170 -11.07 4.46 0.73
CA GLY A 170 -12.48 4.19 0.51
C GLY A 170 -13.27 5.36 -0.08
N ALA A 171 -14.59 5.26 -0.01
CA ALA A 171 -15.46 6.37 -0.41
C ALA A 171 -15.36 7.52 0.61
N PRO A 172 -15.58 8.78 0.21
CA PRO A 172 -15.62 9.88 1.16
C PRO A 172 -16.63 9.60 2.28
N VAL A 173 -16.16 9.64 3.52
CA VAL A 173 -17.00 9.51 4.72
C VAL A 173 -17.28 10.88 5.31
N GLN A 174 -18.14 10.93 6.33
CA GLN A 174 -18.35 12.17 7.07
C GLN A 174 -17.04 12.57 7.78
N ASP A 175 -16.75 13.87 7.76
CA ASP A 175 -15.60 14.47 8.41
C ASP A 175 -15.72 14.28 9.94
N PRO A 176 -14.74 13.63 10.60
CA PRO A 176 -14.78 13.41 12.03
C PRO A 176 -14.63 14.70 12.85
N LEU A 177 -14.12 15.78 12.26
CA LEU A 177 -13.93 17.09 12.88
C LEU A 177 -15.14 18.01 12.67
N ILE A 178 -15.97 17.77 11.65
CA ILE A 178 -17.12 18.62 11.32
C ILE A 178 -18.38 17.77 11.11
N SER A 179 -19.21 17.70 12.15
CA SER A 179 -20.51 17.03 12.09
C SER A 179 -21.37 17.57 10.94
N GLY A 180 -21.93 16.67 10.13
CA GLY A 180 -22.76 17.02 8.98
C GLY A 180 -22.01 17.24 7.66
N GLN A 181 -20.67 17.26 7.65
CA GLN A 181 -19.88 17.48 6.42
C GLN A 181 -19.20 16.20 5.97
N SER A 182 -19.06 15.97 4.66
CA SER A 182 -18.18 14.92 4.13
C SER A 182 -16.75 15.43 4.07
N GLN A 183 -15.79 14.50 4.12
CA GLN A 183 -14.40 14.77 3.79
C GLN A 183 -14.28 15.57 2.48
N ASP A 184 -13.64 16.74 2.52
CA ASP A 184 -13.38 17.55 1.33
C ASP A 184 -12.13 17.05 0.60
N ARG A 185 -12.36 16.33 -0.49
CA ARG A 185 -11.34 15.76 -1.40
C ARG A 185 -11.17 16.60 -2.68
N SER A 186 -11.49 17.90 -2.64
CA SER A 186 -11.26 18.83 -3.76
C SER A 186 -9.78 18.96 -4.11
N SER A 187 -9.49 19.59 -5.26
CA SER A 187 -8.11 19.85 -5.72
C SER A 187 -7.25 20.62 -4.71
N THR A 188 -7.86 21.45 -3.87
CA THR A 188 -7.16 22.19 -2.80
C THR A 188 -6.67 21.25 -1.69
N ASN A 189 -7.38 20.15 -1.46
CA ASN A 189 -7.12 19.19 -0.40
C ASN A 189 -6.57 17.86 -0.92
N VAL A 190 -6.23 17.76 -2.21
CA VAL A 190 -5.81 16.50 -2.85
C VAL A 190 -4.64 15.82 -2.11
N ASN A 191 -3.69 16.59 -1.60
CA ASN A 191 -2.52 16.07 -0.89
C ASN A 191 -2.69 16.05 0.65
N ARG A 192 -3.86 16.43 1.17
CA ARG A 192 -4.10 16.50 2.61
C ARG A 192 -4.55 15.14 3.15
N VAL A 193 -3.69 14.45 3.91
CA VAL A 193 -3.95 13.11 4.49
C VAL A 193 -5.29 13.04 5.23
N ALA A 194 -5.54 14.02 6.10
CA ALA A 194 -6.75 14.09 6.91
C ALA A 194 -8.04 14.34 6.12
N SER A 195 -7.96 14.66 4.83
CA SER A 195 -9.13 14.73 3.94
C SER A 195 -9.50 13.37 3.34
N TYR A 196 -8.72 12.32 3.59
CA TYR A 196 -8.92 11.01 2.98
C TYR A 196 -8.91 9.85 3.99
N LEU A 197 -8.04 9.91 5.00
CA LEU A 197 -7.85 8.84 5.97
C LEU A 197 -8.53 9.17 7.32
N GLU A 198 -8.76 8.15 8.14
CA GLU A 198 -9.44 8.28 9.44
C GLU A 198 -8.54 7.96 10.65
N ASP A 199 -8.92 8.50 11.82
CA ASP A 199 -8.25 8.25 13.11
C ASP A 199 -6.72 8.46 13.04
N LYS A 200 -5.91 7.50 13.51
CA LYS A 200 -4.45 7.59 13.49
C LYS A 200 -3.86 7.56 12.09
N ASN A 201 -4.58 7.03 11.10
CA ASN A 201 -4.11 6.98 9.71
C ASN A 201 -3.97 8.39 9.11
N ALA A 202 -4.78 9.34 9.58
CA ALA A 202 -4.69 10.75 9.21
C ALA A 202 -3.59 11.54 9.93
N GLY A 203 -3.01 10.99 10.99
CA GLY A 203 -2.20 11.73 11.96
C GLY A 203 -0.73 11.93 11.60
N GLY A 204 -0.22 11.25 10.55
CA GLY A 204 1.19 11.32 10.18
C GLY A 204 2.13 10.85 11.30
N THR A 205 1.68 9.89 12.10
CA THR A 205 2.45 9.27 13.19
C THR A 205 2.99 7.90 12.75
N ASP A 206 3.85 7.28 13.55
CA ASP A 206 4.30 5.90 13.30
C ASP A 206 3.30 4.83 13.80
N THR A 207 2.09 5.23 14.19
CA THR A 207 1.01 4.32 14.62
C THR A 207 -0.23 4.48 13.75
N TYR A 208 -0.81 3.37 13.31
CA TYR A 208 -1.96 3.30 12.40
C TYR A 208 -3.06 2.43 12.99
N THR A 209 -4.32 2.71 12.64
CA THR A 209 -5.49 2.00 13.17
C THR A 209 -6.09 1.09 12.10
N SER A 210 -6.19 -0.21 12.38
CA SER A 210 -7.01 -1.14 11.60
C SER A 210 -8.35 -1.40 12.29
N ALA A 211 -9.47 -1.18 11.59
CA ALA A 211 -10.79 -1.40 12.14
C ALA A 211 -11.78 -1.99 11.13
N ALA A 212 -12.88 -2.53 11.65
CA ALA A 212 -14.01 -2.93 10.81
C ALA A 212 -14.67 -1.69 10.18
N PRO A 213 -15.23 -1.80 8.96
CA PRO A 213 -15.96 -0.70 8.34
C PRO A 213 -17.08 -0.22 9.24
N GLY A 214 -17.18 1.09 9.37
CA GLY A 214 -18.16 1.74 10.21
C GLY A 214 -17.89 1.64 11.71
N ALA A 215 -16.68 1.27 12.13
CA ALA A 215 -16.25 1.51 13.50
C ALA A 215 -16.26 3.02 13.80
N ASN A 216 -16.68 3.37 15.02
CA ASN A 216 -16.52 4.72 15.57
C ASN A 216 -15.11 4.80 16.20
N GLY A 217 -14.33 5.86 15.92
CA GLY A 217 -13.00 6.08 16.51
C GLY A 217 -13.06 6.11 18.06
N VAL A 218 -12.03 5.80 18.83
CA VAL A 218 -10.56 5.85 18.63
C VAL A 218 -9.95 4.59 19.28
N TYR A 219 -9.15 3.81 18.54
CA TYR A 219 -8.37 2.71 19.14
C TYR A 219 -7.12 3.29 19.81
N ASP A 220 -7.28 4.00 20.92
CA ASP A 220 -6.13 4.41 21.74
C ASP A 220 -5.67 3.23 22.59
N ALA A 221 -4.44 2.76 22.36
CA ALA A 221 -3.80 1.73 23.15
C ALA A 221 -3.42 2.31 24.52
N GLY A 222 -4.44 2.58 25.34
CA GLY A 222 -4.33 3.26 26.64
C GLY A 222 -5.64 3.86 27.16
N ALA A 223 -6.61 4.16 26.30
CA ALA A 223 -7.90 4.68 26.73
C ALA A 223 -8.88 3.54 27.05
N THR A 224 -9.06 3.25 28.34
CA THR A 224 -10.08 2.31 28.85
C THR A 224 -11.51 2.84 28.76
N THR A 225 -11.73 4.01 28.15
CA THR A 225 -13.03 4.68 28.15
C THR A 225 -13.46 4.99 26.72
N TYR A 226 -14.30 4.12 26.18
CA TYR A 226 -15.19 4.46 25.07
C TYR A 226 -16.04 5.66 25.53
N ASN A 227 -15.78 6.86 25.02
CA ASN A 227 -16.65 8.00 25.31
C ASN A 227 -17.88 7.88 24.40
N SER A 228 -18.84 7.06 24.82
CA SER A 228 -20.08 6.72 24.10
C SER A 228 -21.08 7.89 24.00
N MET A 229 -20.61 9.14 24.03
CA MET A 229 -21.46 10.35 23.93
C MET A 229 -21.19 11.20 22.68
N ALA A 230 -20.27 10.81 21.79
CA ALA A 230 -20.28 11.32 20.41
C ALA A 230 -21.25 10.44 19.59
N GLN A 231 -22.31 11.05 19.07
CA GLN A 231 -23.36 10.38 18.28
C GLN A 231 -22.78 9.37 17.29
N SER A 232 -23.39 8.19 17.28
CA SER A 232 -23.05 7.02 16.48
C SER A 232 -23.18 7.28 14.98
N VAL A 233 -22.11 7.74 14.36
CA VAL A 233 -21.97 7.71 12.91
C VAL A 233 -20.64 7.05 12.59
N ALA A 234 -20.80 5.86 12.02
CA ALA A 234 -19.78 4.97 11.50
C ALA A 234 -18.92 5.70 10.45
N PHE A 235 -17.64 5.98 10.75
CA PHE A 235 -16.79 6.75 9.84
C PHE A 235 -15.58 6.00 9.31
N PHE A 236 -15.10 4.96 10.01
CA PHE A 236 -13.89 4.30 9.57
C PHE A 236 -14.17 3.41 8.34
N ASN A 237 -13.53 3.69 7.21
CA ASN A 237 -13.61 2.81 6.04
C ASN A 237 -12.26 2.56 5.36
N ASP A 238 -11.17 3.13 5.89
CA ASP A 238 -9.80 2.78 5.53
C ASP A 238 -9.59 1.26 5.49
N ARG A 239 -9.06 0.78 4.36
CA ARG A 239 -8.54 -0.60 4.23
C ARG A 239 -7.03 -0.53 4.11
N MET A 240 -6.31 -1.43 4.75
CA MET A 240 -4.85 -1.42 4.67
C MET A 240 -4.26 -2.81 4.48
N VAL A 241 -3.05 -2.82 3.94
CA VAL A 241 -2.14 -3.96 4.00
C VAL A 241 -0.77 -3.45 4.45
N SER A 242 -0.21 -4.14 5.43
CA SER A 242 1.12 -3.92 6.00
C SER A 242 2.18 -4.75 5.27
N ILE A 243 3.42 -4.29 5.37
CA ILE A 243 4.62 -5.05 5.02
C ILE A 243 5.52 -5.03 6.25
N THR A 244 5.87 -6.20 6.78
CA THR A 244 6.80 -6.31 7.91
C THR A 244 8.24 -6.37 7.45
N ALA A 245 9.18 -6.10 8.36
CA ALA A 245 10.60 -6.26 8.07
C ALA A 245 10.93 -7.71 7.65
N ALA A 246 10.36 -8.70 8.33
CA ALA A 246 10.55 -10.10 8.00
C ALA A 246 10.01 -10.46 6.61
N GLU A 247 8.83 -9.95 6.26
CA GLU A 247 8.25 -10.18 4.93
C GLU A 247 9.09 -9.55 3.82
N LEU A 248 9.52 -8.30 4.00
CA LEU A 248 10.40 -7.62 3.05
C LEU A 248 11.72 -8.40 2.86
N MET A 249 12.35 -8.78 3.97
CA MET A 249 13.65 -9.47 3.96
C MET A 249 13.58 -10.87 3.38
N SER A 250 12.43 -11.55 3.48
CA SER A 250 12.23 -12.87 2.84
C SER A 250 12.44 -12.86 1.32
N VAL A 251 12.29 -11.69 0.68
CA VAL A 251 12.54 -11.49 -0.76
C VAL A 251 13.88 -10.81 -1.01
N VAL A 252 14.27 -9.85 -0.17
CA VAL A 252 15.52 -9.10 -0.34
C VAL A 252 16.75 -9.98 -0.09
N GLU A 253 16.76 -10.81 0.96
CA GLU A 253 17.93 -11.61 1.34
C GLU A 253 18.37 -12.60 0.25
N PRO A 254 17.49 -13.40 -0.39
CA PRO A 254 17.90 -14.29 -1.47
C PRO A 254 18.46 -13.52 -2.67
N VAL A 255 17.91 -12.34 -2.96
CA VAL A 255 18.39 -11.49 -4.06
C VAL A 255 19.79 -10.96 -3.76
N VAL A 256 20.05 -10.49 -2.54
CA VAL A 256 21.37 -10.06 -2.10
C VAL A 256 22.36 -11.23 -2.11
N ALA A 257 21.97 -12.40 -1.57
CA ALA A 257 22.82 -13.60 -1.57
C ALA A 257 23.21 -14.04 -2.99
N ALA A 258 22.25 -14.14 -3.91
CA ALA A 258 22.52 -14.49 -5.30
C ALA A 258 23.47 -13.49 -5.98
N ARG A 259 23.40 -12.20 -5.62
CA ARG A 259 24.31 -11.17 -6.12
C ARG A 259 25.71 -11.31 -5.53
N ILE A 260 25.85 -11.57 -4.23
CA ILE A 260 27.15 -11.85 -3.59
C ILE A 260 27.81 -13.05 -4.27
N GLU A 261 27.06 -14.11 -4.53
CA GLU A 261 27.57 -15.28 -5.24
C GLU A 261 28.02 -14.97 -6.67
N ARG A 262 27.28 -14.13 -7.39
CA ARG A 262 27.57 -13.78 -8.77
C ARG A 262 28.76 -12.84 -8.91
N TYR A 263 28.86 -11.83 -8.05
CA TYR A 263 29.79 -10.72 -8.23
C TYR A 263 30.96 -10.75 -7.25
N ILE A 264 30.76 -11.11 -5.98
CA ILE A 264 31.82 -11.02 -4.95
C ILE A 264 32.61 -12.32 -4.84
N LYS A 265 31.92 -13.47 -4.85
CA LYS A 265 32.54 -14.80 -4.69
C LYS A 265 33.68 -15.09 -5.69
N PRO A 266 33.59 -14.70 -6.98
CA PRO A 266 34.72 -14.89 -7.91
C PRO A 266 35.98 -14.13 -7.49
N TYR A 267 35.86 -12.90 -7.00
CA TYR A 267 37.02 -12.12 -6.52
C TYR A 267 37.62 -12.71 -5.25
N LEU A 268 36.78 -13.14 -4.30
CA LEU A 268 37.26 -13.79 -3.08
C LEU A 268 37.99 -15.11 -3.39
N THR A 269 37.49 -15.87 -4.38
CA THR A 269 38.13 -17.11 -4.82
C THR A 269 39.48 -16.83 -5.48
N ALA A 270 39.55 -15.84 -6.38
CA ALA A 270 40.80 -15.43 -7.02
C ALA A 270 41.84 -14.95 -6.00
N TYR A 271 41.43 -14.13 -5.03
CA TYR A 271 42.29 -13.67 -3.95
C TYR A 271 42.83 -14.83 -3.11
N PHE A 272 41.98 -15.78 -2.72
CA PHE A 272 42.41 -16.95 -1.95
C PHE A 272 43.39 -17.82 -2.73
N GLN A 273 43.19 -17.99 -4.04
CA GLN A 273 44.11 -18.76 -4.89
C GLN A 273 45.50 -18.11 -4.99
N GLU A 274 45.57 -16.78 -4.98
CA GLU A 274 46.84 -16.04 -5.07
C GLU A 274 47.58 -15.98 -3.72
N TRP A 275 46.85 -15.76 -2.61
CA TRP A 275 47.44 -15.43 -1.32
C TRP A 275 47.32 -16.54 -0.26
N GLY A 276 46.58 -17.61 -0.54
CA GLY A 276 46.35 -18.73 0.39
C GLY A 276 45.47 -18.38 1.61
N ALA A 277 44.87 -17.18 1.62
CA ALA A 277 44.00 -16.68 2.67
C ALA A 277 42.96 -15.71 2.08
N PHE A 278 41.83 -15.53 2.76
CA PHE A 278 40.84 -14.51 2.40
C PHE A 278 41.28 -13.11 2.88
N PRO A 279 40.83 -12.02 2.21
CA PRO A 279 41.13 -10.68 2.67
C PRO A 279 40.51 -10.43 4.05
N PHE A 280 41.13 -9.54 4.84
CA PHE A 280 40.51 -9.09 6.08
C PHE A 280 39.17 -8.39 5.77
N PRO A 281 38.14 -8.57 6.62
CA PRO A 281 36.91 -7.82 6.48
C PRO A 281 37.19 -6.32 6.52
N ALA A 282 36.41 -5.54 5.78
CA ALA A 282 36.48 -4.09 5.84
C ALA A 282 36.29 -3.61 7.29
N ASN A 283 36.98 -2.51 7.64
CA ASN A 283 36.82 -1.91 8.97
C ASN A 283 35.38 -1.37 9.10
N PHE A 284 34.68 -1.69 10.19
CA PHE A 284 33.32 -1.19 10.48
C PHE A 284 33.18 0.34 10.43
N ALA A 285 34.28 1.10 10.54
CA ALA A 285 34.28 2.55 10.45
C ALA A 285 34.16 3.10 9.01
N ASP A 286 34.32 2.28 7.98
CA ASP A 286 34.19 2.66 6.56
C ASP A 286 33.62 1.46 5.75
N PRO A 287 32.33 1.13 5.95
CA PRO A 287 31.66 0.00 5.30
C PRO A 287 31.41 0.19 3.80
#